data_AF-A0A530BLB9-F1
#
_entry.id   AF-A0A530BLB9-F1
#
_cell.length_a   1.000
_cell.length_b   1.000
_cell.length_c   1.000
_cell.angle_alpha   90.00
_cell.angle_beta   90.00
_cell.angle_gamma   90.00
#
_symmetry.space_group_name_H-M   'P 1'
#
loop_
_entity.id
_entity.type
_entity.pdbx_description
1 polymer ?
#
loop_
_entity_poly.entity_id
_entity_poly.type
_entity_poly.pdbx_seq_one_letter_code
_entity_poly.pdbx_strand_id
1 'polypeptide(L)' 'MTAKRALDLAVAVPMLALTLPVLLVAMLAIRATSAGPAIFSQIRVGRGGALFACRKLRTMYRATPSLPTHETPSGS' A
#
# COMPACT_ATOMS: atom_id res chain seq x y z
N MET A 1 24.13 -6.07 -9.91
CA MET A 1 22.78 -5.88 -9.32
C MET A 1 22.77 -5.05 -8.03
N THR A 2 23.91 -4.59 -7.53
CA THR A 2 24.02 -3.85 -6.25
C THR A 2 23.85 -2.34 -6.43
N ALA A 3 24.40 -1.74 -7.49
CA ALA A 3 24.31 -0.29 -7.73
C ALA A 3 22.86 0.21 -7.88
N LYS A 4 22.03 -0.50 -8.64
CA LYS A 4 20.59 -0.20 -8.74
C LYS A 4 19.90 -0.24 -7.38
N ARG A 5 20.20 -1.26 -6.56
CA ARG A 5 19.59 -1.40 -5.23
C ARG A 5 20.06 -0.32 -4.26
N ALA A 6 21.33 0.07 -4.32
CA ALA A 6 21.89 1.16 -3.54
C ALA A 6 21.25 2.50 -3.94
N LEU A 7 21.09 2.76 -5.24
CA LEU A 7 20.40 3.94 -5.74
C LEU A 7 18.92 3.95 -5.32
N ASP A 8 18.21 2.84 -5.49
CA ASP A 8 16.80 2.71 -5.09
C ASP A 8 16.64 3.05 -3.60
N LEU A 9 17.54 2.57 -2.73
CA LEU A 9 17.49 2.84 -1.29
C LEU A 9 17.89 4.28 -0.94
N ALA A 10 18.93 4.80 -1.60
CA ALA A 10 19.42 6.17 -1.42
C ALA A 10 18.36 7.21 -1.79
N VAL A 11 17.48 6.92 -2.75
CA VAL A 11 16.35 7.79 -3.11
C VAL A 11 15.12 7.50 -2.25
N ALA A 12 14.78 6.23 -2.00
CA ALA A 12 13.55 5.86 -1.31
C ALA A 12 13.53 6.29 0.16
N VAL A 13 14.64 6.17 0.89
CA VAL A 13 14.72 6.55 2.32
C VAL A 13 14.45 8.05 2.54
N PRO A 14 15.15 8.99 1.87
CA PRO A 14 14.87 10.41 2.06
C PRO A 14 13.48 10.82 1.54
N MET A 15 13.02 10.26 0.42
CA MET A 15 11.65 10.47 -0.05
C MET A 15 10.61 10.01 0.98
N LEU A 16 10.83 8.86 1.63
CA LEU A 16 9.95 8.38 2.68
C LEU A 16 9.97 9.31 3.89
N ALA A 17 11.15 9.76 4.33
CA ALA A 17 11.26 10.71 5.45
C ALA A 17 10.55 12.04 5.15
N LEU A 18 10.71 12.56 3.93
CA LEU A 18 10.06 13.80 3.49
C LEU A 18 8.53 13.67 3.40
N THR A 19 8.03 12.54 2.92
CA THR A 19 6.59 12.28 2.77
C THR A 19 5.92 11.73 4.02
N LEU A 20 6.71 11.32 5.02
CA LEU A 20 6.23 10.77 6.30
C LEU A 20 5.17 11.63 6.99
N PRO A 21 5.31 12.96 7.15
CA PRO A 21 4.27 13.77 7.79
C PRO A 21 2.93 13.71 7.05
N VAL A 22 2.95 13.75 5.72
CA VAL A 22 1.73 13.64 4.89
C VAL A 22 1.10 12.25 5.04
N LEU A 23 1.92 11.20 5.04
CA LEU A 23 1.46 9.83 5.26
C LEU A 23 0.84 9.65 6.65
N LEU A 24 1.41 10.26 7.70
CA LEU A 24 0.87 10.22 9.06
C LEU A 24 -0.51 10.89 9.13
N VAL A 25 -0.64 12.09 8.54
CA VAL A 25 -1.93 12.80 8.49
C VAL A 25 -2.98 11.97 7.73
N ALA A 26 -2.61 11.40 6.58
CA ALA A 26 -3.51 10.53 5.82
C ALA A 26 -3.91 9.27 6.62
N MET A 27 -2.96 8.64 7.33
CA MET A 27 -3.25 7.47 8.15
C MET A 27 -4.20 7.82 9.32
N LEU A 28 -4.03 8.98 9.95
CA LEU A 28 -4.94 9.45 10.99
C LEU A 28 -6.34 9.72 10.42
N ALA A 29 -6.44 10.39 9.27
CA ALA A 29 -7.71 10.66 8.59
C ALA A 29 -8.45 9.36 8.22
N ILE A 30 -7.75 8.35 7.73
CA ILE A 30 -8.34 7.04 7.41
C ILE A 30 -8.86 6.36 8.68
N ARG A 31 -8.11 6.39 9.78
CA ARG A 31 -8.51 5.80 11.06
C ARG A 31 -9.69 6.53 11.71
N ALA A 32 -9.77 7.85 11.53
CA ALA A 32 -10.86 8.66 12.04
C ALA A 32 -12.17 8.42 11.27
N THR A 33 -12.09 8.19 9.96
CA THR A 33 -13.27 7.98 9.09
C THR A 33 -13.72 6.52 9.01
N SER A 34 -12.83 5.56 9.26
CA SER A 34 -13.13 4.13 9.13
C SER A 34 -12.35 3.29 10.14
N ALA A 35 -13.05 2.40 10.86
CA ALA A 35 -12.41 1.53 11.86
C ALA A 35 -11.37 0.58 11.24
N GLY A 36 -10.24 0.40 11.93
CA GLY A 36 -9.17 -0.55 11.55
C GLY A 36 -7.88 0.09 11.04
N PRO A 37 -6.95 -0.71 10.51
CA PRO A 37 -5.63 -0.25 10.09
C PRO A 37 -5.71 0.63 8.83
N ALA A 38 -4.90 1.71 8.81
CA ALA A 38 -4.82 2.62 7.66
C ALA A 38 -4.03 2.08 6.48
N ILE A 39 -3.24 1.01 6.69
CA ILE A 39 -2.43 0.38 5.64
C ILE A 39 -3.10 -0.92 5.21
N PHE A 40 -3.35 -1.06 3.92
CA PHE A 40 -3.78 -2.29 3.26
C PHE A 40 -2.60 -2.98 2.59
N SER A 41 -2.57 -4.31 2.68
CA SER A 41 -1.50 -5.14 2.11
C SER A 41 -2.07 -6.02 1.00
N GLN A 42 -1.54 -5.86 -0.22
CA GLN A 42 -1.93 -6.67 -1.38
C GLN A 42 -0.76 -7.55 -1.84
N ILE A 43 -0.97 -8.86 -1.95
CA ILE A 43 0.05 -9.76 -2.50
C ILE A 43 0.17 -9.53 -4.02
N ARG A 44 1.42 -9.38 -4.49
CA ARG A 44 1.77 -9.21 -5.90
C ARG A 44 2.98 -10.08 -6.24
N VAL A 45 3.06 -10.51 -7.49
CA VAL A 45 4.23 -11.20 -8.03
C VAL A 45 5.32 -10.17 -8.31
N GLY A 46 6.50 -10.37 -7.74
CA GLY A 46 7.67 -9.50 -7.85
C GLY A 46 8.77 -10.09 -8.72
N ARG A 47 10.01 -9.68 -8.44
CA ARG A 47 11.18 -10.07 -9.21
C ARG A 47 11.43 -11.59 -9.11
N GLY A 48 11.58 -12.25 -10.26
CA GLY A 48 11.86 -13.69 -10.30
C GLY A 48 10.69 -14.57 -9.85
N GLY A 49 9.44 -14.05 -9.92
CA GLY A 49 8.25 -14.79 -9.48
C GLY A 49 8.02 -14.77 -7.96
N ALA A 50 8.92 -14.17 -7.19
CA ALA A 50 8.77 -14.10 -5.73
C ALA A 50 7.58 -13.21 -5.35
N LEU A 51 6.69 -13.73 -4.48
CA LEU A 51 5.57 -12.97 -3.96
C LEU A 51 6.05 -11.90 -2.97
N PHE A 52 5.42 -10.72 -3.01
CA PHE A 52 5.65 -9.67 -2.02
C PHE A 52 4.35 -8.96 -1.63
N ALA A 53 4.33 -8.48 -0.39
CA ALA A 53 3.25 -7.67 0.14
C ALA A 53 3.42 -6.20 -0.25
N CYS A 54 2.59 -5.72 -1.18
CA CYS A 54 2.51 -4.32 -1.56
C CYS A 54 1.67 -3.55 -0.54
N ARG A 55 2.31 -2.68 0.25
CA ARG A 55 1.67 -1.86 1.27
C ARG A 55 1.22 -0.53 0.67
N LYS A 56 -0.05 -0.18 0.87
CA LYS A 56 -0.64 1.09 0.43
C LYS A 56 -1.64 1.62 1.46
N LEU A 57 -2.00 2.89 1.37
CA LEU A 57 -3.08 3.45 2.19
C LEU A 57 -4.43 2.79 1.84
N ARG A 58 -5.24 2.53 2.86
CA ARG A 58 -6.58 1.97 2.70
C ARG A 58 -7.53 3.06 2.24
N THR A 59 -8.05 2.92 1.02
CA THR A 59 -9.06 3.82 0.45
C THR A 59 -10.45 3.17 0.34
N MET A 60 -10.53 1.84 0.36
CA MET A 60 -11.77 1.09 0.30
C MET A 60 -12.27 0.71 1.70
N TYR A 61 -13.57 0.43 1.81
CA TYR A 61 -14.17 -0.01 3.07
C TYR A 61 -13.58 -1.36 3.51
N ARG A 62 -13.55 -1.61 4.81
CA ARG A 62 -12.93 -2.83 5.36
C ARG A 62 -13.57 -4.12 4.84
N ALA A 63 -14.88 -4.08 4.56
CA ALA A 63 -15.63 -5.24 4.11
C ALA A 63 -15.47 -5.55 2.61
N THR A 64 -14.79 -4.69 1.85
CA THR A 64 -14.60 -4.89 0.41
C THR A 64 -13.70 -6.11 0.17
N PRO A 65 -14.20 -7.18 -0.48
CA PRO A 65 -13.40 -8.35 -0.77
C PRO A 65 -12.35 -8.04 -1.85
N SER A 66 -11.17 -8.63 -1.73
CA SER A 66 -10.08 -8.45 -2.70
C SER A 66 -10.26 -9.40 -3.90
N LEU A 67 -11.23 -9.10 -4.76
CA LEU A 67 -11.56 -9.90 -5.95
C LEU A 67 -11.17 -9.17 -7.24
N PRO A 68 -10.90 -9.90 -8.34
CA PRO A 68 -10.86 -9.33 -9.67
C PRO A 68 -12.18 -8.63 -10.01
N THR A 69 -12.12 -7.53 -10.76
CA THR A 69 -13.31 -6.72 -11.07
C THR A 69 -14.44 -7.51 -11.74
N HIS A 70 -14.12 -8.57 -12.49
CA HIS A 70 -15.12 -9.41 -13.17
C HIS A 70 -15.84 -10.40 -12.24
N GLU A 71 -15.32 -10.62 -11.03
CA GLU A 71 -15.94 -11.45 -9.98
C GLU A 71 -16.67 -10.60 -8.93
N THR A 72 -16.62 -9.27 -9.03
CA THR A 72 -17.30 -8.36 -8.10
C THR A 72 -18.80 -8.36 -8.38
N PRO A 73 -19.67 -8.59 -7.38
CA PRO A 73 -21.12 -8.45 -7.55
C PRO A 73 -21.46 -7.02 -7.95
N SER A 74 -22.25 -6.82 -9.01
CA SER A 74 -22.57 -5.50 -9.61
C SER A 74 -23.48 -4.60 -8.76
N GLY A 75 -23.52 -4.78 -7.44
CA GLY A 75 -24.43 -4.07 -6.53
C GLY A 75 -23.92 -3.87 -5.10
N SER A 76 -22.61 -3.81 -4.87
CA SER A 76 -21.99 -3.48 -3.56
C SER A 76 -21.60 -2.02 -3.43
#